data_AF-A0A7C1ECB7-F1
#
_entry.id   AF-A0A7C1ECB7-F1
#
_cell.length_a   1.000
_cell.length_b   1.000
_cell.length_c   1.000
_cell.angle_alpha   90.00
_cell.angle_beta   90.00
_cell.angle_gamma   90.00
#
_symmetry.space_group_name_H-M   'P 1'
#
loop_
_entity.id
_entity.type
_entity.pdbx_description
1 polymer ?
#
loop_
_entity_poly.entity_id
_entity_poly.type
_entity_poly.pdbx_seq_one_letter_code
_entity_poly.pdbx_strand_id
1 'polypeptide(L)'
;MTTSASIDPQTLPTADTVSRYTLPSGAVLLVRRNPTTPSVIIHTVVRAGGVDEPPQRTGLARFTAEMLARGTETRSATQLWETAESLGASFDVSSSKHTLQ
;
A
#
# COMPACT_ATOMS: atom_id res chain seq x y z
N MET A 1 -20.92 -9.17 -24.08
CA MET A 1 -20.98 -7.69 -24.21
C MET A 1 -19.93 -7.13 -23.25
N THR A 2 -18.69 -6.99 -23.71
CA THR A 2 -17.55 -6.59 -22.87
C THR A 2 -17.31 -5.12 -23.12
N THR A 3 -17.70 -4.26 -22.17
CA THR A 3 -17.40 -2.82 -22.22
C THR A 3 -15.90 -2.63 -22.06
N SER A 4 -15.22 -2.34 -23.17
CA SER A 4 -13.87 -1.81 -23.17
C SER A 4 -13.95 -0.36 -22.68
N ALA A 5 -13.59 -0.10 -21.42
CA ALA A 5 -13.41 1.25 -20.93
C ALA A 5 -12.20 1.84 -21.65
N SER A 6 -12.43 2.73 -22.61
CA SER A 6 -11.37 3.48 -23.29
C SER A 6 -10.64 4.34 -22.26
N ILE A 7 -9.41 3.96 -21.90
CA ILE A 7 -8.55 4.80 -21.06
C ILE A 7 -8.10 5.98 -21.91
N ASP A 8 -8.54 7.18 -21.55
CA ASP A 8 -8.03 8.42 -22.15
C ASP A 8 -6.57 8.63 -21.71
N PRO A 9 -5.59 8.63 -22.62
CA PRO A 9 -4.19 8.80 -22.29
C PRO A 9 -3.87 10.14 -21.60
N GLN A 10 -4.74 11.16 -21.70
CA GLN A 10 -4.62 12.43 -20.97
C GLN A 10 -4.88 12.29 -19.46
N THR A 11 -5.46 11.18 -19.01
CA THR A 11 -5.74 10.89 -17.58
C THR A 11 -4.61 10.11 -16.89
N LEU A 12 -3.60 9.68 -17.66
CA LEU A 12 -2.46 8.95 -17.13
C LEU A 12 -1.56 9.87 -16.30
N PRO A 13 -1.02 9.38 -15.17
CA PRO A 13 -0.15 10.18 -14.32
C PRO A 13 1.13 10.57 -15.08
N THR A 14 1.43 11.86 -15.05
CA THR A 14 2.65 12.49 -15.58
C THR A 14 3.44 13.11 -14.43
N ALA A 15 4.69 13.50 -14.69
CA ALA A 15 5.53 14.18 -13.68
C ALA A 15 4.88 15.46 -13.13
N ASP A 16 4.14 16.21 -13.96
CA ASP A 16 3.49 17.47 -13.56
C ASP A 16 2.22 17.27 -12.72
N THR A 17 1.62 16.09 -12.77
CA THR A 17 0.37 15.77 -12.04
C THR A 17 0.64 15.06 -10.70
N VAL A 18 1.89 14.70 -10.41
CA VAL A 18 2.29 13.99 -9.20
C VAL A 18 3.28 14.83 -8.41
N SER A 19 2.91 15.21 -7.19
CA SER A 19 3.82 15.87 -6.26
C SER A 19 4.67 14.85 -5.51
N ARG A 20 5.98 15.07 -5.44
CA ARG A 20 6.94 14.22 -4.72
C ARG A 20 7.45 14.92 -3.47
N TYR A 21 7.39 14.21 -2.34
CA TYR A 21 7.93 14.66 -1.06
C TYR A 21 8.89 13.61 -0.51
N THR A 22 9.97 14.05 0.13
CA THR A 22 10.84 13.18 0.93
C THR A 22 10.56 13.46 2.40
N LEU A 23 10.14 12.44 3.13
CA LEU A 23 9.84 12.51 4.56
C LEU A 23 11.15 12.54 5.39
N PRO A 24 11.12 13.01 6.65
CA PRO A 24 12.30 13.00 7.53
C PRO A 24 12.90 11.60 7.74
N SER A 25 12.09 10.55 7.60
CA SER A 25 12.53 9.14 7.65
C SER A 25 13.29 8.68 6.40
N GLY A 26 13.37 9.51 5.35
CA GLY A 26 13.91 9.15 4.04
C GLY A 26 12.91 8.44 3.11
N ALA A 27 11.68 8.19 3.56
CA ALA A 27 10.61 7.64 2.71
C ALA A 27 10.16 8.67 1.66
N VAL A 28 9.81 8.18 0.47
CA VAL A 28 9.30 9.01 -0.63
C VAL A 28 7.77 8.90 -0.66
N LEU A 29 7.10 10.04 -0.58
CA LEU A 29 5.65 10.16 -0.71
C LEU A 29 5.33 10.77 -2.07
N LEU A 30 4.54 10.05 -2.87
CA LEU A 30 4.01 10.52 -4.14
C LEU A 30 2.52 10.79 -3.99
N VAL A 31 2.08 12.01 -4.29
CA VAL A 31 0.68 12.43 -4.13
C VAL A 31 0.13 12.91 -5.47
N ARG A 32 -1.02 12.36 -5.86
CA ARG A 32 -1.80 12.84 -7.00
C ARG A 32 -3.21 13.17 -6.53
N ARG A 33 -3.66 14.38 -6.81
CA ARG A 33 -5.06 14.76 -6.57
C ARG A 33 -5.94 14.16 -7.67
N ASN A 34 -6.96 13.40 -7.29
CA ASN A 34 -8.01 12.98 -8.20
C ASN A 34 -9.35 13.61 -7.78
N PRO A 35 -9.90 14.59 -8.51
CA PRO A 35 -11.18 15.21 -8.16
C PRO A 35 -12.40 14.37 -8.56
N THR A 36 -12.25 13.27 -9.32
CA THR A 36 -13.39 12.49 -9.83
C THR A 36 -14.09 11.68 -8.76
N THR A 37 -13.39 11.35 -7.67
CA THR A 37 -13.88 10.45 -6.62
C THR A 37 -13.54 11.04 -5.26
N PRO A 38 -14.50 11.16 -4.32
CA PRO A 38 -14.24 11.64 -2.97
C PRO A 38 -13.63 10.53 -2.09
N SER A 39 -12.61 9.83 -2.60
CA SER A 39 -11.91 8.75 -1.89
C SER A 39 -10.40 8.97 -1.95
N VAL A 40 -9.71 8.39 -0.98
CA VAL A 40 -8.24 8.38 -0.92
C VAL A 40 -7.78 6.93 -0.93
N ILE A 41 -6.75 6.66 -1.74
CA ILE A 41 -6.08 5.36 -1.78
C ILE A 41 -4.64 5.58 -1.40
N ILE A 42 -4.16 4.82 -0.42
CA ILE A 42 -2.79 4.89 0.08
C ILE A 42 -2.14 3.54 -0.22
N HIS A 43 -1.08 3.56 -1.02
CA HIS A 43 -0.24 2.39 -1.25
C HIS A 43 1.13 2.63 -0.63
N THR A 44 1.57 1.70 0.20
CA THR A 44 2.88 1.75 0.83
C THR A 44 3.68 0.54 0.38
N VAL A 45 4.92 0.78 -0.05
CA VAL A 45 5.86 -0.27 -0.45
C VAL A 45 7.06 -0.24 0.48
N VAL A 46 7.34 -1.38 1.10
CA VAL A 46 8.57 -1.60 1.85
C VAL A 46 9.52 -2.37 0.95
N ARG A 47 10.78 -1.90 0.84
CA ARG A 47 11.83 -2.57 0.07
C ARG A 47 12.37 -3.78 0.86
N ALA A 48 11.52 -4.77 1.06
CA ALA A 48 11.83 -6.05 1.66
C ALA A 48 10.84 -7.11 1.12
N GLY A 49 11.31 -8.33 0.95
CA GLY A 49 10.48 -9.44 0.48
C GLY A 49 11.12 -10.80 0.71
N GLY A 50 10.59 -11.83 0.06
CA GLY A 50 11.08 -13.20 0.20
C GLY A 50 12.54 -13.40 -0.20
N VAL A 51 13.08 -12.52 -1.06
CA VAL A 51 14.51 -12.53 -1.46
C VAL A 51 15.44 -12.06 -0.33
N ASP A 52 14.92 -11.26 0.60
CA ASP A 52 15.69 -10.74 1.74
C ASP A 52 15.65 -11.70 2.95
N GLU A 53 14.96 -12.84 2.82
CA GLU A 53 14.86 -13.85 3.88
C GLU A 53 16.18 -14.62 4.01
N PRO A 54 16.70 -14.81 5.24
CA PRO A 54 17.85 -15.70 5.43
C PRO A 54 17.44 -17.15 5.13
N PRO A 55 18.36 -18.00 4.64
CA PRO A 55 18.03 -19.39 4.24
C PRO A 55 17.34 -20.22 5.33
N GLN A 56 17.59 -19.90 6.59
CA GLN A 56 17.02 -20.59 7.76
C GLN A 56 15.64 -20.06 8.18
N ARG A 57 15.13 -18.99 7.57
CA ARG A 57 13.83 -18.36 7.92
C ARG A 57 12.97 -18.07 6.68
N THR A 58 12.88 -19.03 5.77
CA THR A 58 11.96 -18.94 4.63
C THR A 58 10.53 -18.73 5.09
N GLY A 59 9.82 -17.78 4.47
CA GLY A 59 8.46 -17.40 4.82
C GLY A 59 8.35 -16.30 5.89
N LEU A 60 9.47 -15.78 6.40
CA LEU A 60 9.48 -14.69 7.38
C LEU A 60 8.81 -13.41 6.87
N ALA A 61 9.01 -13.03 5.60
CA ALA A 61 8.40 -11.84 5.02
C ALA A 61 6.87 -11.98 4.95
N ARG A 62 6.39 -13.16 4.52
CA ARG A 62 4.95 -13.47 4.49
C ARG A 62 4.35 -13.47 5.90
N PHE A 63 5.00 -14.15 6.82
CA PHE A 63 4.56 -14.18 8.22
C PHE A 63 4.52 -12.78 8.82
N THR A 64 5.53 -11.95 8.55
CA THR A 64 5.58 -10.55 9.01
C THR A 64 4.41 -9.75 8.43
N ALA A 65 4.12 -9.88 7.13
CA ALA A 65 3.00 -9.21 6.49
C ALA A 65 1.65 -9.62 7.13
N GLU A 66 1.43 -10.91 7.36
CA GLU A 66 0.23 -11.42 8.03
C GLU A 66 0.08 -10.86 9.46
N MET A 67 1.20 -10.68 10.17
CA MET A 67 1.21 -10.14 11.53
C MET A 67 0.92 -8.64 11.61
N LEU A 68 1.23 -7.84 10.58
CA LEU A 68 0.95 -6.40 10.57
C LEU A 68 -0.56 -6.09 10.66
N ALA A 69 -1.41 -7.01 10.19
CA ALA A 69 -2.86 -6.92 10.31
C ALA A 69 -3.41 -7.41 11.66
N ARG A 70 -2.55 -7.91 12.57
CA ARG A 70 -2.94 -8.47 13.89
C ARG A 70 -2.78 -7.50 15.05
N GLY A 71 -2.54 -6.23 14.76
CA GLY A 71 -2.41 -5.17 15.76
C GLY A 71 -0.99 -4.62 15.84
N THR A 72 -0.85 -3.60 16.68
CA THR A 72 0.38 -2.84 16.92
C THR A 72 0.55 -2.67 18.43
N GLU A 73 1.69 -2.13 18.87
CA GLU A 73 1.92 -1.79 20.28
C GLU A 73 0.86 -0.85 20.86
N THR A 74 0.23 -0.01 20.02
CA THR A 74 -0.72 1.02 20.47
C THR A 74 -2.18 0.68 20.17
N ARG A 75 -2.46 -0.35 19.35
CA ARG A 75 -3.80 -0.70 18.88
C ARG A 75 -3.93 -2.21 18.72
N SER A 76 -4.93 -2.81 19.35
CA SER A 76 -5.24 -4.23 19.15
C SER A 76 -5.75 -4.51 17.73
N ALA A 77 -5.74 -5.79 17.32
CA ALA A 77 -6.36 -6.21 16.06
C ALA A 77 -7.81 -5.73 15.94
N THR A 78 -8.59 -5.90 17.01
CA THR A 78 -10.01 -5.50 17.06
C THR A 78 -10.16 -4.00 16.84
N GLN A 79 -9.40 -3.18 17.57
CA GLN A 79 -9.44 -1.73 17.41
C GLN A 79 -9.05 -1.29 15.99
N LEU A 80 -8.08 -1.97 15.38
CA LEU A 80 -7.64 -1.70 14.02
C LEU A 80 -8.76 -1.95 13.00
N TRP A 81 -9.42 -3.10 13.08
CA TRP A 81 -10.50 -3.48 12.16
C TRP A 81 -11.79 -2.69 12.39
N GLU A 82 -12.17 -2.43 13.64
CA GLU A 82 -13.31 -1.57 13.99
C GLU A 82 -13.10 -0.14 13.47
N THR A 83 -11.88 0.39 13.57
CA THR A 83 -11.56 1.71 13.02
C THR A 83 -11.73 1.72 11.50
N ALA A 84 -11.20 0.70 10.81
CA ALA A 84 -11.37 0.58 9.35
C ALA A 84 -12.86 0.49 8.95
N GLU A 85 -13.64 -0.35 9.63
CA GLU A 85 -15.07 -0.50 9.40
C GLU A 85 -15.84 0.79 9.66
N SER A 86 -15.57 1.49 10.78
CA SER A 86 -16.24 2.74 11.13
C SER A 86 -16.03 3.86 10.10
N LEU A 87 -14.91 3.81 9.37
CA LEU A 87 -14.56 4.74 8.30
C LEU A 87 -15.06 4.27 6.92
N GLY A 88 -15.65 3.07 6.83
CA GLY A 88 -15.96 2.43 5.55
C GLY A 88 -14.70 2.13 4.72
N ALA A 89 -13.55 1.99 5.37
CA ALA A 89 -12.26 1.77 4.75
C ALA A 89 -11.90 0.28 4.71
N SER A 90 -11.03 -0.09 3.78
CA SER A 90 -10.40 -1.41 3.71
C SER A 90 -8.89 -1.25 3.58
N PHE A 91 -8.15 -2.22 4.12
CA PHE A 91 -6.70 -2.30 3.93
C PHE A 91 -6.28 -3.77 3.86
N ASP A 92 -5.16 -4.00 3.17
CA ASP A 92 -4.52 -5.30 3.05
C ASP A 92 -3.01 -5.12 3.21
N VAL A 93 -2.34 -6.17 3.66
CA VAL A 93 -0.89 -6.23 3.74
C VAL A 93 -0.43 -7.54 3.13
N SER A 94 0.45 -7.43 2.13
CA SER A 94 0.99 -8.58 1.42
C SER A 94 2.50 -8.47 1.25
N SER A 95 3.13 -9.61 0.97
CA SER A 95 4.56 -9.72 0.69
C SER A 95 4.79 -10.40 -0.66
N SER A 96 5.79 -9.95 -1.41
CA SER A 96 6.23 -10.61 -2.65
C SER A 96 7.62 -11.22 -2.47
N LYS A 97 7.95 -12.24 -3.28
CA LYS A 97 9.34 -12.70 -3.43
C LYS A 97 10.19 -11.64 -4.12
N HIS A 98 9.60 -10.96 -5.10
CA HIS A 98 10.24 -9.91 -5.86
C HIS A 98 9.40 -8.64 -5.65
N THR A 99 9.84 -7.78 -4.72
CA THR A 99 9.30 -6.43 -4.59
C THR A 99 10.28 -5.48 -5.29
N LEU A 100 10.22 -5.40 -6.61
CA LEU A 100 10.87 -4.39 -7.46
C LEU A 100 9.83 -4.04 -8.54
N GLN A 101 9.48 -2.80 -8.87
CA GLN A 101 10.31 -1.61 -9.14
C GLN A 101 9.44 -0.34 -8.98
#